data_AF-L7DZG3-F1
#
_entry.id   AF-L7DZG3-F1
#
_cell.length_a   1.000
_cell.length_b   1.000
_cell.length_c   1.000
_cell.angle_alpha   90.00
_cell.angle_beta   90.00
_cell.angle_gamma   90.00
#
_symmetry.space_group_name_H-M   'P 1'
#
loop_
_entity.id
_entity.type
_entity.pdbx_description
1 polymer ?
#
loop_
_entity_poly.entity_id
_entity_poly.type
_entity_poly.pdbx_seq_one_letter_code
_entity_poly.pdbx_strand_id
1 'polypeptide(L)'
;MGGIGKTELARQFGWQQWREKAYPGGICWLNVAESDGGFIGTSILDFARVHLKLTLPDKGELDVKICYCWQNWLAGNVLIIFDDVRDYQQIRDYLPPQEDKRFHVLITTRKEYLSATIATFRVEVLKEKDALDLLRSYLVDNRIDTQIEAAKLLCQDLGYLPLALELVARLLVRRQDWKISKIRQKLAEKGLDEPILDKNPKFHGEMTAERGLKAAFNLSWEELHSEPEAQILALYLSLFALAPFPKGMILDLFPDEDGDTVEEWLTDSLVHLSLVQDNRDGWYEIHPLLRRYFRDKLEASPHAEPAKRRYCGIMAKKIGRNAI
;
A
#
# COMPACT_ATOMS: atom_id res chain seq x y z
N MET A 1 5.76 3.78 11.86
CA MET A 1 6.58 3.24 10.75
C MET A 1 5.73 2.77 9.55
N GLY A 2 6.22 2.95 8.32
CA GLY A 2 5.60 2.42 7.09
C GLY A 2 6.11 1.01 6.74
N GLY A 3 5.37 0.23 5.96
CA GLY A 3 5.78 -1.14 5.55
C GLY A 3 5.65 -2.23 6.63
N ILE A 4 5.21 -1.88 7.85
CA ILE A 4 5.04 -2.80 8.99
C ILE A 4 3.75 -3.65 8.92
N GLY A 5 2.87 -3.41 7.94
CA GLY A 5 1.65 -4.21 7.74
C GLY A 5 0.38 -3.73 8.46
N LYS A 6 0.28 -2.46 8.89
CA LYS A 6 -0.95 -1.93 9.53
C LYS A 6 -2.20 -2.05 8.64
N THR A 7 -2.09 -1.61 7.39
CA THR A 7 -3.14 -1.74 6.37
C THR A 7 -3.52 -3.21 6.19
N GLU A 8 -2.53 -4.10 6.00
CA GLU A 8 -2.78 -5.53 5.86
C GLU A 8 -3.48 -6.14 7.07
N LEU A 9 -3.06 -5.79 8.29
CA LEU A 9 -3.67 -6.28 9.52
C LEU A 9 -5.14 -5.84 9.63
N ALA A 10 -5.44 -4.58 9.32
CA ALA A 10 -6.81 -4.09 9.28
C ALA A 10 -7.64 -4.80 8.20
N ARG A 11 -7.01 -5.10 7.05
CA ARG A 11 -7.62 -5.85 5.94
C ARG A 11 -8.00 -7.27 6.36
N GLN A 12 -7.06 -8.00 6.94
CA GLN A 12 -7.27 -9.36 7.44
C GLN A 12 -8.31 -9.40 8.56
N PHE A 13 -8.27 -8.43 9.49
CA PHE A 13 -9.30 -8.28 10.51
C PHE A 13 -10.68 -8.07 9.85
N GLY A 14 -10.81 -7.14 8.91
CA GLY A 14 -12.05 -6.90 8.17
C GLY A 14 -12.59 -8.18 7.50
N TRP A 15 -11.74 -8.92 6.78
CA TRP A 15 -12.15 -10.18 6.16
C TRP A 15 -12.57 -11.25 7.16
N GLN A 16 -11.83 -11.42 8.25
CA GLN A 16 -12.19 -12.38 9.28
C GLN A 16 -13.56 -12.04 9.85
N GLN A 17 -13.78 -10.77 10.21
CA GLN A 17 -15.04 -10.30 10.79
C GLN A 17 -16.21 -10.39 9.80
N TRP A 18 -15.96 -10.19 8.51
CA TRP A 18 -16.95 -10.42 7.46
C TRP A 18 -17.33 -11.90 7.35
N ARG A 19 -16.35 -12.81 7.36
CA ARG A 19 -16.59 -14.27 7.33
C ARG A 19 -17.37 -14.75 8.56
N GLU A 20 -17.07 -14.19 9.72
CA GLU A 20 -17.76 -14.47 10.99
C GLU A 20 -19.14 -13.80 11.10
N LYS A 21 -19.51 -12.95 10.12
CA LYS A 21 -20.76 -12.16 10.12
C LYS A 21 -20.93 -11.29 11.37
N ALA A 22 -19.82 -10.83 11.96
CA ALA A 22 -19.82 -10.02 13.18
C ALA A 22 -20.40 -8.60 12.95
N TYR A 23 -20.36 -8.11 11.71
CA TYR A 23 -20.84 -6.79 11.30
C TYR A 23 -21.97 -6.89 10.26
N PRO A 24 -23.21 -7.22 10.68
CA PRO A 24 -24.35 -7.34 9.77
C PRO A 24 -24.73 -6.02 9.08
N GLY A 25 -24.38 -4.87 9.67
CA GLY A 25 -24.53 -3.55 9.04
C GLY A 25 -23.43 -3.21 8.03
N GLY A 26 -22.49 -4.14 7.81
CA GLY A 26 -21.43 -4.04 6.81
C GLY A 26 -20.10 -3.51 7.33
N ILE A 27 -19.11 -3.57 6.45
CA ILE A 27 -17.76 -3.04 6.67
C ILE A 27 -17.51 -1.99 5.60
N CYS A 28 -17.15 -0.78 6.00
CA CYS A 28 -16.81 0.33 5.11
C CYS A 28 -15.32 0.65 5.26
N TRP A 29 -14.58 0.62 4.15
CA TRP A 29 -13.17 0.96 4.11
C TRP A 29 -12.97 2.31 3.42
N LEU A 30 -12.29 3.23 4.08
CA LEU A 30 -12.03 4.59 3.61
C LEU A 30 -10.52 4.87 3.64
N ASN A 31 -9.92 5.11 2.47
CA ASN A 31 -8.50 5.51 2.38
C ASN A 31 -8.36 7.02 2.59
N VAL A 32 -7.66 7.43 3.66
CA VAL A 32 -7.55 8.84 4.06
C VAL A 32 -6.32 9.52 3.46
N ALA A 33 -5.27 8.77 3.11
CA ALA A 33 -4.03 9.33 2.56
C ALA A 33 -4.17 9.92 1.15
N GLU A 34 -5.26 9.58 0.46
CA GLU A 34 -5.65 10.11 -0.84
C GLU A 34 -6.37 11.48 -0.77
N SER A 35 -6.73 11.93 0.43
CA SER A 35 -7.76 12.95 0.63
C SER A 35 -7.28 14.17 1.44
N ASP A 36 -7.23 15.34 0.81
CA ASP A 36 -7.16 16.62 1.52
C ASP A 36 -8.54 16.95 2.13
N GLY A 37 -8.93 16.28 3.23
CA GLY A 37 -10.12 16.58 4.03
C GLY A 37 -11.48 16.43 3.32
N GLY A 38 -11.76 17.16 2.25
CA GLY A 38 -13.02 17.15 1.51
C GLY A 38 -13.33 15.85 0.76
N PHE A 39 -12.30 15.07 0.38
CA PHE A 39 -12.49 13.84 -0.39
C PHE A 39 -13.03 12.66 0.45
N ILE A 40 -12.80 12.63 1.78
CA ILE A 40 -13.33 11.57 2.65
C ILE A 40 -14.84 11.64 2.71
N GLY A 41 -15.37 12.86 2.85
CA GLY A 41 -16.81 13.08 2.85
C GLY A 41 -17.46 12.58 1.56
N THR A 42 -16.86 12.88 0.40
CA THR A 42 -17.35 12.34 -0.88
C THR A 42 -17.28 10.82 -0.94
N SER A 43 -16.22 10.18 -0.42
CA SER A 43 -16.14 8.71 -0.37
C SER A 43 -17.24 8.09 0.49
N ILE A 44 -17.61 8.72 1.61
CA ILE A 44 -18.73 8.26 2.44
C ILE A 44 -20.06 8.38 1.68
N LEU A 45 -20.29 9.51 1.01
CA LEU A 45 -21.49 9.71 0.20
C LEU A 45 -21.57 8.70 -0.96
N ASP A 46 -20.47 8.47 -1.66
CA ASP A 46 -20.38 7.50 -2.75
C ASP A 46 -20.62 6.08 -2.25
N PHE A 47 -20.02 5.70 -1.10
CA PHE A 47 -20.27 4.41 -0.49
C PHE A 47 -21.75 4.23 -0.13
N ALA A 48 -22.36 5.24 0.51
CA ALA A 48 -23.77 5.23 0.86
C ALA A 48 -24.67 5.09 -0.38
N ARG A 49 -24.36 5.79 -1.47
CA ARG A 49 -25.12 5.70 -2.72
C ARG A 49 -24.96 4.34 -3.40
N VAL A 50 -23.72 3.87 -3.54
CA VAL A 50 -23.37 2.69 -4.35
C VAL A 50 -23.69 1.40 -3.62
N HIS A 51 -23.34 1.30 -2.34
CA HIS A 51 -23.41 0.05 -1.57
C HIS A 51 -24.63 -0.01 -0.64
N LEU A 52 -25.03 1.12 -0.05
CA LEU A 52 -26.21 1.18 0.82
C LEU A 52 -27.50 1.55 0.06
N LYS A 53 -27.39 1.97 -1.20
CA LYS A 53 -28.49 2.40 -2.07
C LYS A 53 -29.33 3.55 -1.46
N LEU A 54 -28.70 4.41 -0.66
CA LEU A 54 -29.36 5.57 -0.08
C LEU A 54 -29.60 6.67 -1.12
N THR A 55 -30.78 7.26 -1.09
CA THR A 55 -31.09 8.50 -1.81
C THR A 55 -30.63 9.68 -0.95
N LEU A 56 -29.48 10.24 -1.30
CA LEU A 56 -28.89 11.35 -0.55
C LEU A 56 -29.70 12.65 -0.72
N PRO A 57 -29.77 13.52 0.30
CA PRO A 57 -30.41 14.83 0.16
C PRO A 57 -29.77 15.68 -0.93
N ASP A 58 -30.59 16.26 -1.81
CA ASP A 58 -30.10 17.14 -2.89
C ASP A 58 -29.48 18.43 -2.32
N LYS A 59 -30.11 18.99 -1.28
CA LYS A 59 -29.70 20.22 -0.60
C LYS A 59 -29.04 19.93 0.75
N GLY A 60 -28.20 20.86 1.20
CA GLY A 60 -27.49 20.78 2.48
C GLY A 60 -25.97 20.78 2.31
N GLU A 61 -25.28 21.23 3.35
CA GLU A 61 -23.82 21.15 3.44
C GLU A 61 -23.36 19.70 3.59
N LEU A 62 -22.06 19.46 3.40
CA LEU A 62 -21.48 18.12 3.36
C LEU A 62 -21.69 17.34 4.68
N ASP A 63 -21.56 18.03 5.81
CA ASP A 63 -21.78 17.50 7.15
C ASP A 63 -23.22 16.99 7.35
N VAL A 64 -24.22 17.73 6.88
CA VAL A 64 -25.64 17.34 6.93
C VAL A 64 -25.87 16.06 6.13
N LYS A 65 -25.28 15.96 4.95
CA LYS A 65 -25.40 14.76 4.09
C LYS A 65 -24.72 13.55 4.71
N ILE A 66 -23.57 13.72 5.35
CA ILE A 66 -22.86 12.65 6.06
C ILE A 66 -23.64 12.20 7.29
N CYS A 67 -24.19 13.13 8.07
CA CYS A 67 -25.06 12.81 9.21
C CYS A 67 -26.28 11.99 8.75
N TYR A 68 -26.89 12.35 7.62
CA TYR A 68 -27.96 11.56 7.00
C TYR A 68 -27.50 10.12 6.67
N CYS A 69 -26.30 9.94 6.12
CA CYS A 69 -25.75 8.60 5.87
C CYS A 69 -25.64 7.77 7.15
N TRP A 70 -25.13 8.35 8.24
CA TRP A 70 -25.00 7.62 9.51
C TRP A 70 -26.35 7.25 10.12
N GLN A 71 -27.34 8.14 10.05
CA GLN A 71 -28.69 7.89 10.55
C GLN A 71 -29.43 6.80 9.77
N ASN A 72 -29.16 6.68 8.47
CA ASN A 72 -29.84 5.75 7.56
C ASN A 72 -28.96 4.55 7.19
N TRP A 73 -27.88 4.31 7.93
CA TRP A 73 -27.03 3.14 7.71
C TRP A 73 -27.78 1.84 7.97
N LEU A 74 -27.34 0.75 7.35
CA LEU A 74 -27.92 -0.58 7.56
C LEU A 74 -27.97 -0.96 9.06
N ALA A 75 -29.00 -1.71 9.43
CA ALA A 75 -29.20 -2.17 10.79
C ALA A 75 -28.10 -3.15 11.25
N GLY A 76 -27.86 -3.18 12.57
CA GLY A 76 -26.85 -4.03 13.20
C GLY A 76 -25.49 -3.35 13.34
N ASN A 77 -24.48 -4.10 13.79
CA ASN A 77 -23.12 -3.59 14.02
C ASN A 77 -22.43 -3.28 12.68
N VAL A 78 -21.68 -2.18 12.65
CA VAL A 78 -20.97 -1.66 11.47
C VAL A 78 -19.50 -1.44 11.84
N LEU A 79 -18.59 -1.85 10.95
CA LEU A 79 -17.15 -1.53 11.07
C LEU A 79 -16.79 -0.45 10.04
N ILE A 80 -16.30 0.69 10.51
CA ILE A 80 -15.74 1.75 9.66
C ILE A 80 -14.22 1.75 9.83
N ILE A 81 -13.49 1.54 8.73
CA ILE A 81 -12.04 1.51 8.71
C ILE A 81 -11.52 2.76 8.01
N PHE A 82 -10.81 3.62 8.74
CA PHE A 82 -10.08 4.75 8.18
C PHE A 82 -8.60 4.39 8.05
N ASP A 83 -8.13 4.19 6.82
CA ASP A 83 -6.76 3.73 6.55
C ASP A 83 -5.80 4.88 6.19
N ASP A 84 -4.55 4.78 6.67
CA ASP A 84 -3.43 5.72 6.52
C ASP A 84 -3.75 7.17 6.94
N VAL A 85 -4.44 7.33 8.07
CA VAL A 85 -4.75 8.63 8.68
C VAL A 85 -3.46 9.32 9.14
N ARG A 86 -3.22 10.55 8.66
CA ARG A 86 -2.04 11.35 9.01
C ARG A 86 -2.32 12.31 10.15
N ASP A 87 -3.55 12.83 10.24
CA ASP A 87 -4.00 13.69 11.32
C ASP A 87 -5.45 13.38 11.73
N TYR A 88 -5.74 13.51 13.02
CA TYR A 88 -7.09 13.30 13.54
C TYR A 88 -8.08 14.30 12.92
N GLN A 89 -7.64 15.53 12.65
CA GLN A 89 -8.50 16.55 12.04
C GLN A 89 -8.98 16.14 10.64
N GLN A 90 -8.29 15.22 9.94
CA GLN A 90 -8.76 14.73 8.65
C GLN A 90 -10.08 13.95 8.76
N ILE A 91 -10.30 13.24 9.87
CA ILE A 91 -11.44 12.34 10.03
C ILE A 91 -12.48 12.82 11.04
N ARG A 92 -12.13 13.79 11.90
CA ARG A 92 -12.93 14.20 13.06
C ARG A 92 -14.40 14.47 12.72
N ASP A 93 -14.65 15.25 11.67
CA ASP A 93 -16.00 15.67 11.29
C ASP A 93 -16.77 14.60 10.48
N TYR A 94 -16.09 13.49 10.16
CA TYR A 94 -16.62 12.37 9.39
C TYR A 94 -16.83 11.12 10.23
N LEU A 95 -16.50 11.15 11.53
CA LEU A 95 -16.73 10.03 12.42
C LEU A 95 -18.24 9.81 12.61
N PRO A 96 -18.68 8.54 12.75
CA PRO A 96 -20.06 8.26 13.13
C PRO A 96 -20.36 8.82 14.54
N PRO A 97 -21.65 9.08 14.86
CA PRO A 97 -22.05 9.59 16.17
C PRO A 97 -21.55 8.68 17.31
N GLN A 98 -20.79 9.24 18.24
CA GLN A 98 -20.15 8.46 19.33
C GLN A 98 -21.16 7.75 20.25
N GLU A 99 -22.38 8.26 20.34
CA GLU A 99 -23.45 7.68 21.15
C GLU A 99 -24.07 6.42 20.52
N ASP A 100 -23.98 6.27 19.18
CA ASP A 100 -24.46 5.07 18.48
C ASP A 100 -23.39 3.97 18.56
N LYS A 101 -23.51 3.13 19.59
CA LYS A 101 -22.59 2.03 19.90
C LYS A 101 -22.55 0.92 18.84
N ARG A 102 -23.41 0.95 17.82
CA ARG A 102 -23.36 -0.02 16.72
C ARG A 102 -22.18 0.22 15.78
N PHE A 103 -21.64 1.44 15.73
CA PHE A 103 -20.48 1.76 14.92
C PHE A 103 -19.18 1.50 15.68
N HIS A 104 -18.37 0.58 15.16
CA HIS A 104 -16.99 0.39 15.58
C HIS A 104 -16.07 1.05 14.56
N VAL A 105 -15.13 1.84 15.05
CA VAL A 105 -14.17 2.57 14.20
C VAL A 105 -12.78 2.01 14.40
N LEU A 106 -12.16 1.57 13.31
CA LEU A 106 -10.76 1.17 13.26
C LEU A 106 -9.97 2.20 12.46
N ILE A 107 -8.85 2.66 13.00
CA ILE A 107 -8.00 3.66 12.35
C ILE A 107 -6.60 3.10 12.22
N THR A 108 -6.03 3.15 11.02
CA THR A 108 -4.60 2.93 10.84
C THR A 108 -3.89 4.28 10.71
N THR A 109 -2.77 4.44 11.42
CA THR A 109 -1.98 5.67 11.39
C THR A 109 -0.51 5.39 11.64
N ARG A 110 0.35 6.28 11.18
CA ARG A 110 1.79 6.26 11.49
C ARG A 110 2.13 7.05 12.74
N LYS A 111 1.21 7.85 13.28
CA LYS A 111 1.39 8.59 14.53
C LYS A 111 1.31 7.60 15.70
N GLU A 112 2.23 7.75 16.66
CA GLU A 112 2.16 6.96 17.90
C GLU A 112 0.93 7.30 18.74
N TYR A 113 0.39 8.51 18.56
CA TYR A 113 -0.77 9.00 19.26
C TYR A 113 -1.61 9.90 18.34
N LEU A 114 -2.93 9.67 18.32
CA LEU A 114 -3.86 10.38 17.46
C LEU A 114 -4.86 11.26 18.25
N SER A 115 -5.42 10.73 19.34
CA SER A 115 -6.33 11.43 20.24
C SER A 115 -6.43 10.69 21.58
N ALA A 116 -6.76 11.39 22.67
CA ALA A 116 -6.93 10.81 24.01
C ALA A 116 -8.14 9.86 24.09
N THR A 117 -9.12 10.07 23.20
CA THR A 117 -10.38 9.34 23.16
C THR A 117 -10.31 8.04 22.35
N ILE A 118 -9.15 7.73 21.76
CA ILE A 118 -8.95 6.57 20.88
C ILE A 118 -8.00 5.59 21.56
N ALA A 119 -8.43 4.34 21.71
CA ALA A 119 -7.56 3.28 22.18
C ALA A 119 -6.48 2.98 21.13
N THR A 120 -5.21 2.97 21.55
CA THR A 120 -4.08 2.73 20.64
C THR A 120 -3.59 1.29 20.76
N PHE A 121 -3.43 0.63 19.61
CA PHE A 121 -2.71 -0.64 19.49
C PHE A 121 -1.43 -0.43 18.69
N ARG A 122 -0.26 -0.63 19.32
CA ARG A 122 1.04 -0.50 18.64
C ARG A 122 1.32 -1.78 17.88
N VAL A 123 1.33 -1.71 16.55
CA VAL A 123 1.80 -2.80 15.69
C VAL A 123 3.32 -2.83 15.74
N GLU A 124 3.87 -3.98 16.10
CA GLU A 124 5.31 -4.26 16.14
C GLU A 124 5.77 -4.89 14.82
N VAL A 125 7.09 -4.92 14.59
CA VAL A 125 7.67 -5.69 13.48
C VAL A 125 7.41 -7.18 13.70
N LEU A 126 7.55 -7.99 12.65
CA LEU A 126 7.36 -9.43 12.78
C LEU A 126 8.37 -10.03 13.76
N LYS A 127 7.95 -11.06 14.50
CA LYS A 127 8.89 -11.90 15.23
C LYS A 127 9.71 -12.71 14.22
N GLU A 128 10.91 -13.14 14.61
CA GLU A 128 11.79 -13.93 13.74
C GLU A 128 11.06 -15.13 13.09
N LYS A 129 10.28 -15.87 13.88
CA LYS A 129 9.50 -17.00 13.37
C LYS A 129 8.50 -16.57 12.29
N ASP A 130 7.71 -15.54 12.54
CA ASP A 130 6.69 -15.06 11.60
C ASP A 130 7.32 -14.48 10.33
N ALA A 131 8.50 -13.84 10.44
CA ALA A 131 9.26 -13.37 9.30
C ALA A 131 9.80 -14.52 8.43
N LEU A 132 10.31 -15.59 9.05
CA LEU A 132 10.73 -16.80 8.34
C LEU A 132 9.52 -17.49 7.67
N ASP A 133 8.40 -17.58 8.36
CA ASP A 133 7.16 -18.17 7.82
C ASP A 133 6.64 -17.36 6.63
N LEU A 134 6.75 -16.02 6.69
CA LEU A 134 6.45 -15.17 5.53
C LEU A 134 7.39 -15.48 4.36
N LEU A 135 8.70 -15.58 4.56
CA LEU A 135 9.64 -15.96 3.50
C LEU A 135 9.32 -17.34 2.90
N ARG A 136 8.97 -18.32 3.74
CA ARG A 136 8.55 -19.67 3.32
C ARG A 136 7.31 -19.65 2.43
N SER A 137 6.36 -18.74 2.69
CA SER A 137 5.15 -18.64 1.88
C SER A 137 5.41 -18.23 0.42
N TYR A 138 6.55 -17.57 0.15
CA TYR A 138 6.99 -17.23 -1.21
C TYR A 138 7.96 -18.25 -1.78
N LEU A 139 8.87 -18.80 -0.96
CA LEU A 139 9.94 -19.69 -1.36
C LEU A 139 9.61 -21.15 -1.02
N VAL A 140 8.82 -21.79 -1.88
CA VAL A 140 8.34 -23.18 -1.71
C VAL A 140 9.37 -24.25 -2.08
N ASP A 141 10.59 -23.85 -2.47
CA ASP A 141 11.69 -24.74 -2.89
C ASP A 141 12.56 -25.23 -1.73
N ASN A 142 12.10 -25.10 -0.49
CA ASN A 142 12.82 -25.48 0.74
C ASN A 142 14.15 -24.72 0.96
N ARG A 143 14.39 -23.62 0.23
CA ARG A 143 15.62 -22.81 0.32
C ARG A 143 15.79 -22.16 1.69
N ILE A 144 14.69 -21.76 2.32
CA ILE A 144 14.71 -21.17 3.67
C ILE A 144 15.22 -22.19 4.69
N ASP A 145 14.70 -23.41 4.67
CA ASP A 145 15.05 -24.41 5.69
C ASP A 145 16.45 -25.00 5.47
N THR A 146 16.90 -25.13 4.23
CA THR A 146 18.28 -25.57 3.91
C THR A 146 19.34 -24.52 4.24
N GLN A 147 18.96 -23.24 4.38
CA GLN A 147 19.85 -22.11 4.68
C GLN A 147 19.36 -21.31 5.90
N ILE A 148 18.83 -21.99 6.92
CA ILE A 148 18.07 -21.36 8.02
C ILE A 148 18.83 -20.25 8.75
N GLU A 149 20.12 -20.43 9.04
CA GLU A 149 20.92 -19.41 9.73
C GLU A 149 21.14 -18.17 8.85
N ALA A 150 21.33 -18.35 7.54
CA ALA A 150 21.40 -17.23 6.61
C ALA A 150 20.03 -16.54 6.46
N ALA A 151 18.93 -17.30 6.50
CA ALA A 151 17.57 -16.76 6.44
C ALA A 151 17.23 -15.92 7.68
N LYS A 152 17.61 -16.35 8.88
CA LYS A 152 17.44 -15.56 10.11
C LYS A 152 18.18 -14.23 10.02
N LEU A 153 19.43 -14.26 9.58
CA LEU A 153 20.22 -13.04 9.41
C LEU A 153 19.64 -12.14 8.30
N LEU A 154 19.08 -12.72 7.24
CA LEU A 154 18.37 -11.94 6.22
C LEU A 154 17.13 -11.25 6.80
N CYS A 155 16.33 -11.93 7.63
CA CYS A 155 15.20 -11.32 8.31
C CYS A 155 15.63 -10.14 9.21
N GLN A 156 16.76 -10.31 9.91
CA GLN A 156 17.36 -9.27 10.74
C GLN A 156 17.82 -8.07 9.89
N ASP A 157 18.52 -8.31 8.78
CA ASP A 157 18.98 -7.27 7.84
C ASP A 157 17.80 -6.44 7.31
N LEU A 158 16.65 -7.09 7.07
CA LEU A 158 15.43 -6.46 6.59
C LEU A 158 14.57 -5.84 7.70
N GLY A 159 15.07 -5.84 8.94
CA GLY A 159 14.40 -5.30 10.12
C GLY A 159 13.04 -5.94 10.40
N TYR A 160 12.84 -7.19 9.96
CA TYR A 160 11.59 -7.95 10.11
C TYR A 160 10.34 -7.22 9.57
N LEU A 161 10.50 -6.34 8.57
CA LEU A 161 9.39 -5.65 7.93
C LEU A 161 8.75 -6.52 6.85
N PRO A 162 7.42 -6.76 6.88
CA PRO A 162 6.72 -7.53 5.86
C PRO A 162 7.00 -7.08 4.43
N LEU A 163 6.97 -5.77 4.17
CA LEU A 163 7.22 -5.24 2.82
C LEU A 163 8.66 -5.50 2.34
N ALA A 164 9.66 -5.36 3.21
CA ALA A 164 11.05 -5.61 2.85
C ALA A 164 11.30 -7.10 2.58
N LEU A 165 10.70 -7.96 3.42
CA LEU A 165 10.74 -9.42 3.27
C LEU A 165 10.08 -9.87 1.96
N GLU A 166 8.90 -9.33 1.63
CA GLU A 166 8.19 -9.66 0.39
C GLU A 166 9.04 -9.31 -0.84
N LEU A 167 9.58 -8.10 -0.91
CA LEU A 167 10.39 -7.66 -2.05
C LEU A 167 11.61 -8.56 -2.29
N VAL A 168 12.31 -8.91 -1.20
CA VAL A 168 13.47 -9.79 -1.29
C VAL A 168 13.08 -11.23 -1.61
N ALA A 169 11.96 -11.71 -1.06
CA ALA A 169 11.46 -13.05 -1.37
C ALA A 169 11.09 -13.18 -2.85
N ARG A 170 10.38 -12.20 -3.42
CA ARG A 170 10.07 -12.15 -4.86
C ARG A 170 11.32 -12.12 -5.73
N LEU A 171 12.34 -11.39 -5.30
CA LEU A 171 13.62 -11.39 -5.99
C LEU A 171 14.30 -12.77 -5.96
N LEU A 172 14.23 -13.50 -4.83
CA LEU A 172 14.75 -14.88 -4.74
C LEU A 172 13.95 -15.87 -5.59
N VAL A 173 12.64 -15.68 -5.71
CA VAL A 173 11.79 -16.46 -6.63
C VAL A 173 12.24 -16.25 -8.07
N ARG A 174 12.52 -15.00 -8.47
CA ARG A 174 13.01 -14.65 -9.80
C ARG A 174 14.43 -15.15 -10.06
N ARG A 175 15.32 -14.96 -9.09
CA ARG A 175 16.74 -15.36 -9.14
C ARG A 175 16.94 -16.71 -8.45
N GLN A 176 16.45 -17.78 -9.10
CA GLN A 176 16.54 -19.12 -8.54
C GLN A 176 17.98 -19.59 -8.33
N ASP A 177 18.95 -19.04 -9.08
CA ASP A 177 20.38 -19.30 -8.97
C ASP A 177 21.04 -18.60 -7.76
N TRP A 178 20.34 -17.68 -7.08
CA TRP A 178 20.89 -16.94 -5.95
C TRP A 178 20.65 -17.64 -4.62
N LYS A 179 21.73 -17.82 -3.86
CA LYS A 179 21.69 -18.23 -2.45
C LYS A 179 21.30 -17.04 -1.56
N ILE A 180 20.80 -17.32 -0.35
CA ILE A 180 20.43 -16.29 0.63
C ILE A 180 21.65 -15.42 0.97
N SER A 181 22.83 -16.03 1.11
CA SER A 181 24.09 -15.32 1.37
C SER A 181 24.43 -14.28 0.30
N LYS A 182 24.16 -14.58 -0.97
CA LYS A 182 24.40 -13.66 -2.09
C LYS A 182 23.49 -12.43 -2.02
N ILE A 183 22.21 -12.63 -1.67
CA ILE A 183 21.30 -11.50 -1.44
C ILE A 183 21.75 -10.63 -0.28
N ARG A 184 22.18 -11.23 0.83
CA ARG A 184 22.65 -10.46 1.99
C ARG A 184 23.84 -9.59 1.62
N GLN A 185 24.81 -10.13 0.88
CA GLN A 185 25.92 -9.35 0.34
C GLN A 185 25.44 -8.19 -0.54
N LYS A 186 24.47 -8.45 -1.43
CA LYS A 186 23.90 -7.42 -2.30
C LYS A 186 23.18 -6.33 -1.51
N LEU A 187 22.47 -6.67 -0.43
CA LEU A 187 21.83 -5.68 0.44
C LEU A 187 22.87 -4.81 1.16
N ALA A 188 23.97 -5.42 1.65
CA ALA A 188 25.10 -4.69 2.23
C ALA A 188 25.70 -3.66 1.26
N GLU A 189 25.93 -4.05 0.00
CA GLU A 189 26.38 -3.15 -1.09
C GLU A 189 25.42 -1.96 -1.34
N LYS A 190 24.16 -2.04 -0.88
CA LYS A 190 23.12 -1.00 -1.06
C LYS A 190 22.89 -0.12 0.16
N GLY A 191 23.82 -0.10 1.11
CA GLY A 191 23.80 0.82 2.24
C GLY A 191 23.17 0.23 3.51
N LEU A 192 23.10 -1.10 3.63
CA LEU A 192 22.71 -1.77 4.88
C LEU A 192 23.73 -1.51 6.01
N ASP A 193 25.02 -1.36 5.64
CA ASP A 193 26.17 -1.24 6.55
C ASP A 193 26.58 0.21 6.88
N GLU A 194 25.76 1.23 6.57
CA GLU A 194 26.11 2.61 6.95
C GLU A 194 26.31 2.72 8.49
N PRO A 195 27.36 3.37 9.01
CA PRO A 195 27.61 3.42 10.45
C PRO A 195 26.41 3.98 11.23
N ILE A 196 26.06 3.38 12.36
CA ILE A 196 25.04 3.90 13.26
C ILE A 196 25.73 4.84 14.24
N LEU A 197 25.45 6.15 14.13
CA LEU A 197 26.01 7.16 15.03
C LEU A 197 25.23 7.30 16.35
N ASP A 198 24.12 6.57 16.53
CA ASP A 198 23.19 6.78 17.65
C ASP A 198 23.24 5.66 18.70
N LYS A 199 23.02 5.99 19.98
CA LYS A 199 23.22 5.09 21.15
C LYS A 199 21.91 4.52 21.73
N ASN A 200 20.78 4.64 21.04
CA ASN A 200 19.47 4.35 21.60
C ASN A 200 18.82 3.08 20.98
N PRO A 201 18.66 1.97 21.73
CA PRO A 201 18.16 0.67 21.24
C PRO A 201 16.83 0.71 20.46
N LYS A 202 15.91 1.61 20.82
CA LYS A 202 14.63 1.77 20.11
C LYS A 202 14.82 2.35 18.70
N PHE A 203 15.73 3.32 18.56
CA PHE A 203 16.07 3.90 17.27
C PHE A 203 16.88 2.94 16.42
N HIS A 204 17.69 2.05 17.03
CA HIS A 204 18.41 1.02 16.28
C HIS A 204 17.47 0.11 15.48
N GLY A 205 16.39 -0.42 16.10
CA GLY A 205 15.44 -1.28 15.39
C GLY A 205 14.69 -0.57 14.26
N GLU A 206 14.26 0.67 14.50
CA GLU A 206 13.60 1.48 13.47
C GLU A 206 14.58 1.85 12.33
N MET A 207 15.82 2.23 12.65
CA MET A 207 16.84 2.53 11.63
C MET A 207 17.22 1.31 10.81
N THR A 208 17.37 0.12 11.42
CA THR A 208 17.62 -1.13 10.70
C THR A 208 16.46 -1.44 9.74
N ALA A 209 15.22 -1.28 10.20
CA ALA A 209 14.03 -1.48 9.36
C ALA A 209 13.97 -0.50 8.17
N GLU A 210 14.27 0.78 8.37
CA GLU A 210 14.31 1.76 7.28
C GLU A 210 15.43 1.48 6.27
N ARG A 211 16.63 1.13 6.75
CA ARG A 211 17.77 0.78 5.89
C ARG A 211 17.54 -0.51 5.11
N GLY A 212 17.07 -1.56 5.78
CA GLY A 212 16.73 -2.83 5.16
C GLY A 212 15.68 -2.65 4.07
N LEU A 213 14.64 -1.85 4.33
CA LEU A 213 13.62 -1.54 3.33
C LEU A 213 14.18 -0.74 2.15
N LYS A 214 15.01 0.29 2.40
CA LYS A 214 15.66 1.07 1.35
C LYS A 214 16.59 0.21 0.50
N ALA A 215 17.37 -0.68 1.13
CA ALA A 215 18.25 -1.62 0.44
C ALA A 215 17.45 -2.61 -0.42
N ALA A 216 16.32 -3.12 0.08
CA ALA A 216 15.40 -3.95 -0.69
C ALA A 216 14.83 -3.22 -1.91
N PHE A 217 14.36 -1.97 -1.76
CA PHE A 217 13.91 -1.15 -2.89
C PHE A 217 15.00 -0.95 -3.94
N ASN A 218 16.22 -0.61 -3.50
CA ASN A 218 17.35 -0.41 -4.41
C ASN A 218 17.70 -1.69 -5.17
N LEU A 219 17.64 -2.84 -4.51
CA LEU A 219 17.96 -4.13 -5.12
C LEU A 219 16.89 -4.58 -6.12
N SER A 220 15.60 -4.47 -5.77
CA SER A 220 14.50 -4.74 -6.71
C SER A 220 14.50 -3.77 -7.89
N TRP A 221 14.88 -2.51 -7.67
CA TRP A 221 15.07 -1.55 -8.75
C TRP A 221 16.25 -1.92 -9.66
N GLU A 222 17.33 -2.45 -9.07
CA GLU A 222 18.50 -2.88 -9.85
C GLU A 222 18.19 -4.06 -10.76
N GLU A 223 17.36 -4.99 -10.30
CA GLU A 223 16.90 -6.12 -11.11
C GLU A 223 16.24 -5.66 -12.41
N LEU A 224 15.55 -4.53 -12.40
CA LEU A 224 14.89 -3.97 -13.58
C LEU A 224 15.85 -3.29 -14.58
N HIS A 225 17.16 -3.17 -14.32
CA HIS A 225 18.06 -2.53 -15.31
C HIS A 225 18.17 -3.29 -16.63
N SER A 226 17.88 -4.60 -16.62
CA SER A 226 17.78 -5.39 -17.85
C SER A 226 16.43 -5.24 -18.57
N GLU A 227 15.49 -4.49 -17.99
CA GLU A 227 14.11 -4.30 -18.46
C GLU A 227 13.75 -2.80 -18.40
N PRO A 228 14.39 -1.95 -19.22
CA PRO A 228 14.25 -0.50 -19.14
C PRO A 228 12.80 -0.03 -19.35
N GLU A 229 12.00 -0.73 -20.15
CA GLU A 229 10.60 -0.44 -20.39
C GLU A 229 9.77 -0.63 -19.11
N ALA A 230 10.02 -1.70 -18.34
CA ALA A 230 9.39 -1.91 -17.04
C ALA A 230 9.83 -0.84 -16.02
N GLN A 231 11.08 -0.37 -16.05
CA GLN A 231 11.50 0.77 -15.23
C GLN A 231 10.71 2.03 -15.59
N ILE A 232 10.60 2.36 -16.88
CA ILE A 232 9.85 3.54 -17.34
C ILE A 232 8.39 3.43 -16.92
N LEU A 233 7.77 2.25 -17.06
CA LEU A 233 6.42 1.99 -16.58
C LEU A 233 6.29 2.27 -15.08
N ALA A 234 7.18 1.74 -14.23
CA ALA A 234 7.18 2.01 -12.79
C ALA A 234 7.29 3.51 -12.47
N LEU A 235 8.16 4.24 -13.19
CA LEU A 235 8.28 5.68 -13.06
C LEU A 235 6.97 6.39 -13.42
N TYR A 236 6.30 6.00 -14.50
CA TYR A 236 5.06 6.63 -14.94
C TYR A 236 3.91 6.35 -13.98
N LEU A 237 3.79 5.10 -13.50
CA LEU A 237 2.77 4.73 -12.53
C LEU A 237 2.89 5.51 -11.22
N SER A 238 4.08 6.02 -10.88
CA SER A 238 4.24 6.88 -9.70
C SER A 238 3.36 8.13 -9.74
N LEU A 239 2.96 8.61 -10.93
CA LEU A 239 2.08 9.79 -11.14
C LEU A 239 0.64 9.58 -10.70
N PHE A 240 0.17 8.34 -10.66
CA PHE A 240 -1.19 8.01 -10.24
C PHE A 240 -1.43 8.38 -8.78
N ALA A 241 -2.69 8.53 -8.37
CA ALA A 241 -3.05 8.73 -6.97
C ALA A 241 -2.66 7.52 -6.12
N LEU A 242 -2.69 7.65 -4.79
CA LEU A 242 -2.47 6.54 -3.85
C LEU A 242 -3.70 5.60 -3.77
N ALA A 243 -4.29 5.30 -4.92
CA ALA A 243 -5.53 4.54 -5.08
C ALA A 243 -5.31 3.40 -6.09
N PRO A 244 -6.11 2.33 -6.04
CA PRO A 244 -6.16 1.36 -7.12
C PRO A 244 -6.49 2.04 -8.45
N PHE A 245 -5.76 1.68 -9.51
CA PHE A 245 -5.97 2.18 -10.87
C PHE A 245 -6.21 1.02 -11.84
N PRO A 246 -7.08 1.19 -12.84
CA PRO A 246 -7.45 0.11 -13.74
C PRO A 246 -6.39 -0.08 -14.84
N LYS A 247 -6.20 -1.33 -15.29
CA LYS A 247 -5.28 -1.75 -16.35
C LYS A 247 -5.34 -0.86 -17.59
N GLY A 248 -6.54 -0.47 -18.02
CA GLY A 248 -6.71 0.39 -19.20
C GLY A 248 -5.96 1.72 -19.10
N MET A 249 -5.86 2.34 -17.90
CA MET A 249 -5.06 3.55 -17.74
C MET A 249 -3.55 3.29 -17.85
N ILE A 250 -3.11 2.08 -17.52
CA ILE A 250 -1.72 1.67 -17.66
C ILE A 250 -1.36 1.54 -19.14
N LEU A 251 -2.22 0.85 -19.91
CA LEU A 251 -2.06 0.71 -21.36
C LEU A 251 -2.09 2.08 -22.07
N ASP A 252 -2.98 2.98 -21.65
CA ASP A 252 -3.10 4.33 -22.22
C ASP A 252 -1.83 5.19 -22.04
N LEU A 253 -0.90 4.83 -21.13
CA LEU A 253 0.39 5.53 -20.97
C LEU A 253 1.34 5.27 -22.14
N PHE A 254 1.19 4.14 -22.81
CA PHE A 254 2.03 3.65 -23.89
C PHE A 254 1.17 3.30 -25.12
N PRO A 255 0.44 4.27 -25.71
CA PRO A 255 -0.52 4.01 -26.77
C PRO A 255 0.13 3.61 -28.11
N ASP A 256 1.45 3.76 -28.20
CA ASP A 256 2.24 3.42 -29.39
C ASP A 256 2.82 1.99 -29.28
N GLU A 257 2.62 1.32 -28.15
CA GLU A 257 3.08 -0.04 -27.85
C GLU A 257 1.92 -1.03 -27.93
N ASP A 258 2.23 -2.28 -28.24
CA ASP A 258 1.24 -3.35 -28.20
C ASP A 258 0.78 -3.61 -26.74
N GLY A 259 -0.52 -3.84 -26.56
CA GLY A 259 -1.12 -3.98 -25.23
C GLY A 259 -0.60 -5.18 -24.44
N ASP A 260 -0.28 -6.28 -25.12
CA ASP A 260 0.24 -7.49 -24.48
C ASP A 260 1.69 -7.24 -24.03
N THR A 261 2.49 -6.51 -24.81
CA THR A 261 3.85 -6.11 -24.44
C THR A 261 3.87 -5.26 -23.15
N VAL A 262 2.97 -4.28 -23.02
CA VAL A 262 2.88 -3.46 -21.80
C VAL A 262 2.41 -4.30 -20.61
N GLU A 263 1.54 -5.28 -20.84
CA GLU A 263 1.12 -6.23 -19.82
C GLU A 263 2.28 -7.12 -19.35
N GLU A 264 3.17 -7.57 -20.22
CA GLU A 264 4.38 -8.31 -19.83
C GLU A 264 5.27 -7.46 -18.90
N TRP A 265 5.52 -6.19 -19.24
CA TRP A 265 6.28 -5.27 -18.36
C TRP A 265 5.61 -5.10 -17.00
N LEU A 266 4.28 -5.03 -16.97
CA LEU A 266 3.53 -4.89 -15.73
C LEU A 266 3.59 -6.18 -14.90
N THR A 267 3.29 -7.32 -15.51
CA THR A 267 3.02 -8.58 -14.80
C THR A 267 4.31 -9.35 -14.52
N ASP A 268 5.11 -9.62 -15.55
CA ASP A 268 6.32 -10.43 -15.46
C ASP A 268 7.49 -9.68 -14.79
N SER A 269 7.46 -8.35 -14.82
CA SER A 269 8.43 -7.50 -14.11
C SER A 269 7.88 -6.94 -12.81
N LEU A 270 6.94 -5.99 -12.87
CA LEU A 270 6.58 -5.18 -11.71
C LEU A 270 5.74 -5.95 -10.68
N VAL A 271 4.74 -6.71 -11.11
CA VAL A 271 3.91 -7.54 -10.22
C VAL A 271 4.73 -8.72 -9.70
N HIS A 272 5.50 -9.38 -10.56
CA HIS A 272 6.37 -10.48 -10.15
C HIS A 272 7.34 -10.08 -9.04
N LEU A 273 7.88 -8.85 -9.08
CA LEU A 273 8.77 -8.30 -8.05
C LEU A 273 8.04 -7.65 -6.85
N SER A 274 6.70 -7.73 -6.77
CA SER A 274 5.88 -7.02 -5.78
C SER A 274 6.13 -5.50 -5.74
N LEU A 275 6.53 -4.92 -6.88
CA LEU A 275 6.69 -3.47 -7.06
C LEU A 275 5.35 -2.79 -7.39
N VAL A 276 4.41 -3.55 -7.96
CA VAL A 276 3.00 -3.22 -8.16
C VAL A 276 2.17 -4.40 -7.65
N GLN A 277 1.05 -4.15 -7.00
CA GLN A 277 0.12 -5.16 -6.53
C GLN A 277 -1.02 -5.34 -7.54
N ASP A 278 -1.35 -6.59 -7.85
CA ASP A 278 -2.55 -6.96 -8.59
C ASP A 278 -3.71 -7.20 -7.60
N ASN A 279 -4.68 -6.30 -7.61
CA ASN A 279 -5.88 -6.37 -6.78
C ASN A 279 -7.00 -7.22 -7.43
N ARG A 280 -6.69 -7.92 -8.52
CA ARG A 280 -7.60 -8.70 -9.38
C ARG A 280 -8.54 -7.84 -10.21
N ASP A 281 -9.24 -8.49 -11.14
CA ASP A 281 -10.23 -7.87 -12.03
C ASP A 281 -9.68 -6.65 -12.82
N GLY A 282 -8.37 -6.67 -13.10
CA GLY A 282 -7.69 -5.61 -13.84
C GLY A 282 -7.42 -4.34 -13.03
N TRP A 283 -7.41 -4.40 -11.70
CA TRP A 283 -7.05 -3.28 -10.83
C TRP A 283 -5.67 -3.49 -10.22
N TYR A 284 -4.87 -2.42 -10.23
CA TYR A 284 -3.50 -2.44 -9.73
C TYR A 284 -3.28 -1.34 -8.72
N GLU A 285 -2.35 -1.55 -7.79
CA GLU A 285 -2.04 -0.60 -6.73
C GLU A 285 -0.54 -0.56 -6.45
N ILE A 286 -0.04 0.60 -6.03
CA ILE A 286 1.36 0.75 -5.62
C ILE A 286 1.42 1.15 -4.16
N HIS A 287 2.18 0.38 -3.38
CA HIS A 287 2.40 0.70 -1.98
C HIS A 287 2.96 2.14 -1.84
N PRO A 288 2.47 2.96 -0.88
CA PRO A 288 2.82 4.38 -0.80
C PRO A 288 4.33 4.68 -0.76
N LEU A 289 5.11 3.79 -0.11
CA LEU A 289 6.57 3.92 -0.06
C LEU A 289 7.25 3.63 -1.41
N LEU A 290 6.78 2.65 -2.17
CA LEU A 290 7.27 2.35 -3.52
C LEU A 290 6.92 3.47 -4.48
N ARG A 291 5.69 4.00 -4.41
CA ARG A 291 5.27 5.15 -5.22
C ARG A 291 6.18 6.35 -4.97
N ARG A 292 6.49 6.66 -3.70
CA ARG A 292 7.44 7.73 -3.36
C ARG A 292 8.83 7.45 -3.93
N TYR A 293 9.34 6.23 -3.76
CA TYR A 293 10.62 5.82 -4.31
C TYR A 293 10.68 5.99 -5.84
N PHE A 294 9.65 5.57 -6.57
CA PHE A 294 9.54 5.77 -8.02
C PHE A 294 9.37 7.24 -8.41
N ARG A 295 8.66 8.04 -7.62
CA ARG A 295 8.57 9.50 -7.84
C ARG A 295 9.94 10.16 -7.74
N ASP A 296 10.71 9.83 -6.70
CA ASP A 296 12.05 10.38 -6.51
C ASP A 296 12.98 9.99 -7.67
N LYS A 297 12.87 8.75 -8.17
CA LYS A 297 13.58 8.29 -9.39
C LYS A 297 13.09 9.01 -10.65
N LEU A 298 11.79 9.23 -10.80
CA LEU A 298 11.19 9.88 -11.96
C LEU A 298 11.71 11.31 -12.09
N GLU A 299 11.66 12.10 -11.01
CA GLU A 299 12.12 13.50 -11.01
C GLU A 299 13.63 13.61 -11.26
N ALA A 300 14.41 12.58 -10.91
CA ALA A 300 15.84 12.50 -11.21
C ALA A 300 16.16 11.92 -12.61
N SER A 301 15.15 11.60 -13.43
CA SER A 301 15.30 10.94 -14.73
C SER A 301 14.93 11.87 -15.90
N PRO A 302 15.41 11.60 -17.12
CA PRO A 302 14.96 12.32 -18.32
C PRO A 302 13.48 12.04 -18.67
N HIS A 303 12.83 11.11 -17.98
CA HIS A 303 11.45 10.69 -18.23
C HIS A 303 10.40 11.52 -17.48
N ALA A 304 10.79 12.45 -16.60
CA ALA A 304 9.86 13.27 -15.81
C ALA A 304 8.81 14.00 -16.67
N GLU A 305 9.25 14.78 -17.65
CA GLU A 305 8.35 15.56 -18.51
C GLU A 305 7.54 14.69 -19.50
N PRO A 306 8.13 13.69 -20.18
CA PRO A 306 7.34 12.70 -20.94
C PRO A 306 6.24 12.03 -20.11
N ALA A 307 6.54 11.58 -18.89
CA ALA A 307 5.58 10.93 -18.00
C ALA A 307 4.41 11.84 -17.65
N LYS A 308 4.70 13.08 -17.21
CA LYS A 308 3.70 14.09 -16.86
C LYS A 308 2.77 14.38 -18.05
N ARG A 309 3.33 14.53 -19.26
CA ARG A 309 2.53 14.75 -20.49
C ARG A 309 1.59 13.59 -20.80
N ARG A 310 2.08 12.35 -20.76
CA ARG A 310 1.25 11.15 -21.00
C ARG A 310 0.13 11.06 -19.96
N TYR A 311 0.46 11.20 -18.68
CA TYR A 311 -0.50 11.16 -17.58
C TYR A 311 -1.60 12.24 -17.73
N CYS A 312 -1.21 13.50 -17.97
CA CYS A 312 -2.17 14.59 -18.19
C CYS A 312 -3.09 14.31 -19.40
N GLY A 313 -2.54 13.74 -20.48
CA GLY A 313 -3.33 13.35 -21.65
C GLY A 313 -4.41 12.32 -21.34
N ILE A 314 -4.10 11.33 -20.50
CA ILE A 314 -5.08 10.32 -20.03
C ILE A 314 -6.18 10.99 -19.22
N MET A 315 -5.81 11.82 -18.24
CA MET A 315 -6.75 12.49 -17.35
C MET A 315 -7.69 13.42 -18.13
N ALA A 316 -7.17 14.18 -19.09
CA ALA A 316 -7.97 15.06 -19.95
C ALA A 316 -8.98 14.29 -20.82
N LYS A 317 -8.57 13.18 -21.45
CA LYS A 317 -9.46 12.34 -22.26
C LYS A 317 -10.61 11.75 -21.43
N LYS A 318 -10.35 11.38 -20.17
CA LYS A 318 -11.37 10.81 -19.30
C LYS A 318 -12.36 11.83 -18.76
N ILE A 319 -11.91 13.04 -18.42
CA ILE A 319 -12.81 14.14 -18.05
C ILE A 319 -13.74 14.49 -19.22
N GLY A 320 -13.22 14.51 -20.45
CA GLY A 320 -14.02 14.77 -21.65
C GLY A 320 -15.06 13.70 -21.99
N ARG A 321 -14.81 12.43 -21.65
CA ARG A 321 -15.78 11.32 -21.86
C ARG A 321 -16.93 11.30 -20.86
N ASN A 322 -16.75 11.86 -19.67
CA ASN A 322 -17.80 11.95 -18.65
C ASN A 322 -18.68 13.22 -18.80
N ALA A 323 -18.39 14.07 -19.79
CA ALA A 323 -19.09 15.33 -20.04
C ALA A 323 -20.01 15.30 -21.27
N ILE A 324 -20.27 14.12 -21.86
CA ILE A 324 -21.12 13.93 -23.03
C ILE A 324 -22.27 12.97 -22.70
#